data_AF-A0A6B1IEP8-F1
#
_entry.id   AF-A0A6B1IEP8-F1
#
_cell.length_a   1.000
_cell.length_b   1.000
_cell.length_c   1.000
_cell.angle_alpha   90.00
_cell.angle_beta   90.00
_cell.angle_gamma   90.00
#
_symmetry.space_group_name_H-M   'P 1'
#
loop_
_entity.id
_entity.type
_entity.pdbx_description
1 polymer ?
#
loop_
_entity_poly.entity_id
_entity_poly.type
_entity_poly.pdbx_seq_one_letter_code
_entity_poly.pdbx_strand_id
1 'polypeptide(L)'
;AKMGNLVVLPGSHRKQYVDEYDSHEPIPGERVVCLRKGTMTFMHSSIWHRVEPNESDVVRKNIFYAYCPAWVTPADRLQSDPAWLETLNREQRIIMRSYTNAYHNAKPPASDFPLFLDRETGLDRDRDAYRDDVALHRRKRRTWAERKRSA
;
A
#
# COMPACT_ATOMS: atom_id res chain seq x y z
N ALA A 1 29.80 -5.44 13.10
CA ALA A 1 29.01 -4.53 13.96
C ALA A 1 27.55 -4.60 13.56
N LYS A 2 26.62 -4.41 14.50
CA LYS A 2 25.20 -4.24 14.15
C LYS A 2 25.03 -2.90 13.43
N MET A 3 24.32 -2.89 12.32
CA MET A 3 24.17 -1.70 11.46
C MET A 3 22.74 -1.17 11.45
N GLY A 4 21.99 -1.45 12.50
CA GLY A 4 20.58 -1.07 12.60
C GLY A 4 19.68 -1.81 11.62
N ASN A 5 19.90 -3.10 11.37
CA ASN A 5 19.12 -3.85 10.38
C ASN A 5 17.66 -4.05 10.81
N LEU A 6 16.79 -4.26 9.82
CA LEU A 6 15.43 -4.75 10.06
C LEU A 6 15.49 -6.20 10.55
N VAL A 7 14.75 -6.51 11.61
CA VAL A 7 14.55 -7.86 12.13
C VAL A 7 13.07 -8.19 12.02
N VAL A 8 12.74 -9.39 11.56
CA VAL A 8 11.35 -9.85 11.42
C VAL A 8 11.18 -11.21 12.06
N LEU A 9 9.98 -11.49 12.58
CA LEU A 9 9.58 -12.86 12.94
C LEU A 9 8.73 -13.45 11.81
N PRO A 10 9.26 -14.37 10.98
CA PRO A 10 8.49 -14.97 9.90
C PRO A 10 7.21 -15.66 10.42
N GLY A 11 6.09 -15.41 9.75
CA GLY A 11 4.81 -16.03 10.11
C GLY A 11 4.07 -15.40 11.29
N SER A 12 4.64 -14.41 11.98
CA SER A 12 4.00 -13.78 13.14
C SER A 12 2.68 -13.07 12.80
N HIS A 13 2.49 -12.64 11.55
CA HIS A 13 1.23 -12.07 11.04
C HIS A 13 0.02 -13.00 11.12
N ARG A 14 0.25 -14.29 11.41
CA ARG A 14 -0.81 -15.30 11.64
C ARG A 14 -1.19 -15.43 13.11
N LYS A 15 -0.48 -14.74 14.00
CA LYS A 15 -0.79 -14.69 15.43
C LYS A 15 -1.48 -13.38 15.72
N GLN A 16 -2.47 -13.43 16.62
CA GLN A 16 -3.16 -12.24 17.09
C GLN A 16 -2.24 -11.37 17.96
N TYR A 17 -1.39 -12.01 18.78
CA TYR A 17 -0.49 -11.34 19.72
C TYR A 17 0.92 -11.96 19.67
N VAL A 18 1.90 -11.13 19.93
CA VAL A 18 3.29 -11.49 20.26
C VAL A 18 3.59 -10.73 21.55
N ASP A 19 3.98 -11.43 22.61
CA ASP A 19 4.07 -10.84 23.96
C ASP A 19 5.14 -9.74 24.01
N GLU A 20 6.17 -9.85 23.17
CA GLU A 20 7.25 -8.90 23.01
C GLU A 20 6.91 -7.75 22.04
N TYR A 21 5.63 -7.36 21.94
CA TYR A 21 5.18 -6.30 21.03
C TYR A 21 5.78 -4.91 21.32
N ASP A 22 6.20 -4.66 22.57
CA ASP A 22 6.82 -3.41 23.03
C ASP A 22 8.26 -3.64 23.53
N SER A 23 8.96 -4.60 22.94
CA SER A 23 10.34 -4.93 23.30
C SER A 23 11.26 -4.93 22.08
N HIS A 24 12.53 -4.62 22.32
CA HIS A 24 13.61 -4.74 21.33
C HIS A 24 14.48 -5.98 21.54
N GLU A 25 14.14 -6.80 22.54
CA GLU A 25 14.87 -8.02 22.85
C GLU A 25 14.70 -9.07 21.75
N PRO A 26 15.74 -9.88 21.47
CA PRO A 26 15.63 -10.99 20.54
C PRO A 26 14.58 -12.02 20.98
N ILE A 27 13.76 -12.48 20.04
CA ILE A 27 12.80 -13.58 20.27
C ILE A 27 13.15 -14.81 19.42
N PRO A 28 12.85 -16.05 19.89
CA PRO A 28 13.15 -17.25 19.14
C PRO A 28 12.55 -17.26 17.72
N GLY A 29 13.39 -17.51 16.72
CA GLY A 29 12.98 -17.64 15.32
C GLY A 29 12.92 -16.33 14.55
N GLU A 30 13.22 -15.18 15.17
CA GLU A 30 13.41 -13.94 14.42
C GLU A 30 14.59 -14.05 13.45
N ARG A 31 14.57 -13.22 12.40
CA ARG A 31 15.59 -13.20 11.35
C ARG A 31 16.00 -11.77 11.01
N VAL A 32 17.30 -11.54 10.98
CA VAL A 32 17.87 -10.28 10.49
C VAL A 32 17.76 -10.24 8.96
N VAL A 33 17.25 -9.13 8.44
CA VAL A 33 17.07 -8.88 7.01
C VAL A 33 18.21 -7.98 6.51
N CYS A 34 19.25 -8.61 5.97
CA CYS A 34 20.40 -7.93 5.37
C CYS A 34 20.29 -7.93 3.84
N LEU A 35 20.13 -6.75 3.24
CA LEU A 35 19.90 -6.59 1.81
C LEU A 35 20.84 -5.57 1.21
N ARG A 36 21.09 -5.70 -0.10
CA ARG A 36 21.93 -4.75 -0.85
C ARG A 36 21.19 -3.41 -1.01
N LYS A 37 21.96 -2.32 -1.08
CA LYS A 37 21.44 -0.99 -1.43
C LYS A 37 20.62 -1.08 -2.73
N GLY A 38 19.44 -0.45 -2.74
CA GLY A 38 18.50 -0.49 -3.86
C GLY A 38 17.51 -1.65 -3.82
N THR A 39 17.63 -2.57 -2.86
CA THR A 39 16.62 -3.63 -2.66
C THR A 39 15.37 -3.04 -2.01
N MET A 40 14.19 -3.39 -2.54
CA MET A 40 12.90 -3.09 -1.95
C MET A 40 12.33 -4.33 -1.24
N THR A 41 11.86 -4.15 -0.01
CA THR A 41 11.17 -5.19 0.77
C THR A 41 9.68 -4.93 0.83
N PHE A 42 8.89 -5.97 0.58
CA PHE A 42 7.45 -5.96 0.85
C PHE A 42 7.19 -6.66 2.18
N MET A 43 6.52 -5.98 3.10
CA MET A 43 6.16 -6.53 4.41
C MET A 43 4.66 -6.36 4.65
N HIS A 44 4.04 -7.40 5.21
CA HIS A 44 2.67 -7.31 5.69
C HIS A 44 2.63 -6.45 6.96
N SER A 45 1.66 -5.55 7.10
CA SER A 45 1.60 -4.62 8.24
C SER A 45 1.50 -5.30 9.60
N SER A 46 0.93 -6.52 9.65
CA SER A 46 0.83 -7.33 10.87
C SER A 46 2.05 -8.19 11.20
N ILE A 47 3.16 -8.08 10.45
CA ILE A 47 4.38 -8.81 10.84
C ILE A 47 5.03 -8.14 12.06
N TRP A 48 5.46 -8.94 13.02
CA TRP A 48 6.25 -8.47 14.13
C TRP A 48 7.65 -8.19 13.61
N HIS A 49 8.16 -7.02 13.96
CA HIS A 49 9.44 -6.55 13.50
C HIS A 49 10.04 -5.61 14.54
N ARG A 50 11.36 -5.55 14.55
CA ARG A 50 12.14 -4.59 15.34
C ARG A 50 13.35 -4.13 14.53
N VAL A 51 14.10 -3.19 15.09
CA VAL A 51 15.38 -2.73 14.55
C VAL A 51 16.51 -3.16 15.47
N GLU A 52 17.64 -3.59 14.90
CA GLU A 52 18.87 -3.73 15.70
C GLU A 52 19.40 -2.34 16.12
N PRO A 53 20.23 -2.23 17.15
CA PRO A 53 21.03 -1.02 17.35
C PRO A 53 21.99 -0.81 16.16
N ASN A 54 22.30 0.45 15.87
CA ASN A 54 23.39 0.79 14.96
C ASN A 54 24.63 1.12 15.78
N GLU A 55 25.57 0.19 15.82
CA GLU A 55 26.85 0.27 16.54
C GLU A 55 28.01 0.63 15.58
N SER A 56 27.68 1.00 14.34
CA SER A 56 28.67 1.44 13.34
C SER A 56 28.81 2.96 13.29
N ASP A 57 29.87 3.42 12.64
CA ASP A 57 30.12 4.84 12.31
C ASP A 57 29.35 5.30 11.05
N VAL A 58 28.57 4.41 10.43
CA VAL A 58 27.82 4.69 9.21
C VAL A 58 26.34 4.92 9.52
N VAL A 59 25.80 6.02 9.00
CA VAL A 59 24.36 6.32 9.07
C VAL A 59 23.59 5.43 8.09
N ARG A 60 22.70 4.57 8.62
CA ARG A 60 21.73 3.82 7.82
C ARG A 60 20.53 4.68 7.48
N LYS A 61 20.16 4.74 6.20
CA LYS A 61 18.94 5.40 5.70
C LYS A 61 18.01 4.37 5.07
N ASN A 62 16.72 4.46 5.38
CA ASN A 62 15.66 3.71 4.73
C ASN A 62 14.49 4.64 4.41
N ILE A 63 13.70 4.27 3.40
CA ILE A 63 12.46 4.95 3.04
C ILE A 63 11.35 3.93 3.20
N PHE A 64 10.35 4.25 4.03
CA PHE A 64 9.17 3.43 4.20
C PHE A 64 8.03 3.98 3.36
N TYR A 65 7.41 3.10 2.57
CA TYR A 65 6.15 3.38 1.89
C TYR A 65 5.09 2.47 2.50
N ALA A 66 4.08 3.07 3.15
CA ALA A 66 2.93 2.35 3.64
C ALA A 66 1.80 2.46 2.61
N TYR A 67 1.28 1.32 2.17
CA TYR A 67 0.12 1.25 1.30
C TYR A 67 -1.06 0.63 2.06
N CYS A 68 -2.17 1.36 2.13
CA CYS A 68 -3.38 0.95 2.82
C CYS A 68 -4.59 1.00 1.88
N PRO A 69 -5.70 0.33 2.24
CA PRO A 69 -6.95 0.50 1.52
C PRO A 69 -7.35 1.97 1.41
N ALA A 70 -7.91 2.33 0.25
CA ALA A 70 -8.31 3.69 -0.13
C ALA A 70 -9.10 4.48 0.92
N TRP A 71 -9.91 3.80 1.74
CA TRP A 71 -10.77 4.41 2.76
C TRP A 71 -10.05 4.73 4.08
N VAL A 72 -8.79 4.31 4.24
CA VAL A 72 -7.98 4.64 5.41
C VAL A 72 -7.32 6.00 5.17
N THR A 73 -7.56 6.94 6.08
CA THR A 73 -6.93 8.28 6.01
C THR A 73 -5.41 8.17 6.20
N PRO A 74 -4.61 8.98 5.48
CA PRO A 74 -3.16 8.94 5.60
C PRO A 74 -2.71 9.32 7.01
N ALA A 75 -1.68 8.63 7.50
CA ALA A 75 -1.22 8.70 8.89
C ALA A 75 -0.33 9.92 9.19
N ASP A 76 0.32 10.47 8.17
CA ASP A 76 1.18 11.65 8.26
C ASP A 76 0.41 12.93 8.62
N ARG A 77 -0.92 12.94 8.42
CA ARG A 77 -1.83 14.08 8.67
C ARG A 77 -1.42 15.35 7.91
N LEU A 78 -0.61 15.23 6.87
CA LEU A 78 -0.16 16.34 6.04
C LEU A 78 -0.79 16.24 4.65
N GLN A 79 -1.21 17.38 4.14
CA GLN A 79 -1.60 17.48 2.73
C GLN A 79 -0.33 17.74 1.90
N SER A 80 -0.28 17.15 0.71
CA SER A 80 0.73 17.45 -0.29
C SER A 80 0.56 18.90 -0.78
N ASP A 81 1.67 19.50 -1.21
CA ASP A 81 1.67 20.82 -1.83
C ASP A 81 0.76 20.83 -3.08
N PRO A 82 -0.25 21.72 -3.15
CA PRO A 82 -1.13 21.84 -4.32
C PRO A 82 -0.39 22.04 -5.64
N ALA A 83 0.66 22.87 -5.67
CA ALA A 83 1.42 23.14 -6.89
C ALA A 83 2.16 21.89 -7.37
N TRP A 84 2.63 21.05 -6.45
CA TRP A 84 3.24 19.77 -6.79
C TRP A 84 2.18 18.75 -7.26
N LEU A 85 1.01 18.70 -6.64
CA LEU A 85 -0.08 17.79 -7.05
C LEU A 85 -0.53 18.02 -8.50
N GLU A 86 -0.50 19.26 -8.98
CA GLU A 86 -0.83 19.62 -10.36
C GLU A 86 0.14 19.02 -11.39
N THR A 87 1.38 18.74 -10.97
CA THR A 87 2.40 18.11 -11.85
C THR A 87 2.20 16.61 -12.01
N LEU A 88 1.36 15.99 -11.16
CA LEU A 88 1.18 14.55 -11.12
C LEU A 88 0.21 14.06 -12.19
N ASN A 89 0.52 12.89 -12.76
CA ASN A 89 -0.44 12.17 -13.58
C ASN A 89 -1.60 11.60 -12.72
N ARG A 90 -2.63 11.08 -13.38
CA ARG A 90 -3.83 10.57 -12.70
C ARG A 90 -3.50 9.49 -11.66
N GLU A 91 -2.68 8.51 -11.99
CA GLU A 91 -2.37 7.41 -11.07
C GLU A 91 -1.54 7.87 -9.87
N GLN A 92 -0.61 8.79 -10.09
CA GLN A 92 0.16 9.41 -9.00
C GLN A 92 -0.77 10.16 -8.05
N ARG A 93 -1.73 10.95 -8.54
CA ARG A 93 -2.73 11.62 -7.68
C ARG A 93 -3.59 10.62 -6.90
N ILE A 94 -4.00 9.53 -7.54
CA ILE A 94 -4.79 8.45 -6.90
C ILE A 94 -4.00 7.74 -5.79
N ILE A 95 -2.68 7.63 -5.91
CA ILE A 95 -1.81 7.08 -4.87
C ILE A 95 -1.63 8.11 -3.74
N MET A 96 -1.39 9.38 -4.08
CA MET A 96 -1.13 10.42 -3.09
C MET A 96 -2.35 10.74 -2.23
N ARG A 97 -3.57 10.67 -2.79
CA ARG A 97 -4.86 10.85 -2.07
C ARG A 97 -4.88 12.07 -1.15
N SER A 98 -4.23 13.15 -1.57
CA SER A 98 -4.16 14.39 -0.82
C SER A 98 -5.48 15.17 -0.92
N TYR A 99 -6.54 14.60 -0.36
CA TYR A 99 -7.87 15.17 -0.37
C TYR A 99 -8.12 15.98 0.90
N THR A 100 -8.76 17.13 0.73
CA THR A 100 -9.14 18.03 1.84
C THR A 100 -10.34 17.52 2.65
N ASN A 101 -11.15 16.62 2.10
CA ASN A 101 -12.33 16.04 2.76
C ASN A 101 -12.15 14.53 2.98
N ALA A 102 -12.37 14.07 4.22
CA ALA A 102 -12.27 12.67 4.59
C ALA A 102 -13.16 11.75 3.72
N TYR A 103 -14.35 12.22 3.31
CA TYR A 103 -15.27 11.46 2.46
C TYR A 103 -14.66 11.07 1.11
N HIS A 104 -13.73 11.88 0.59
CA HIS A 104 -13.07 11.61 -0.69
C HIS A 104 -12.12 10.41 -0.65
N ASN A 105 -11.71 9.94 0.53
CA ASN A 105 -10.96 8.69 0.64
C ASN A 105 -11.83 7.49 0.24
N ALA A 106 -13.10 7.47 0.68
CA ALA A 106 -14.07 6.45 0.33
C ALA A 106 -14.70 6.67 -1.07
N LYS A 107 -14.90 7.94 -1.45
CA LYS A 107 -15.49 8.33 -2.74
C LYS A 107 -14.67 9.45 -3.39
N PRO A 108 -13.59 9.13 -4.10
CA PRO A 108 -12.73 10.14 -4.71
C PRO A 108 -13.48 10.92 -5.80
N PRO A 109 -12.95 12.07 -6.26
CA PRO A 109 -13.45 12.75 -7.45
C PRO A 109 -13.53 11.80 -8.67
N ALA A 110 -14.45 12.07 -9.60
CA ALA A 110 -14.65 11.23 -10.79
C ALA A 110 -13.36 11.02 -11.62
N SER A 111 -12.49 12.04 -11.67
CA SER A 111 -11.19 11.97 -12.34
C SER A 111 -10.21 10.98 -11.69
N ASP A 112 -10.40 10.71 -10.40
CA ASP A 112 -9.49 9.95 -9.56
C ASP A 112 -10.10 8.59 -9.15
N PHE A 113 -11.25 8.22 -9.72
CA PHE A 113 -11.79 6.87 -9.56
C PHE A 113 -10.87 5.87 -10.25
N PRO A 114 -10.37 4.82 -9.56
CA PRO A 114 -9.57 3.77 -10.20
C PRO A 114 -10.34 3.12 -11.34
N LEU A 115 -9.73 3.08 -12.52
CA LEU A 115 -10.31 2.45 -13.70
C LEU A 115 -9.79 1.02 -13.79
N PHE A 116 -10.70 0.05 -13.81
CA PHE A 116 -10.36 -1.35 -13.98
C PHE A 116 -10.40 -1.69 -15.46
N LEU A 117 -9.50 -1.11 -16.24
CA LEU A 117 -9.38 -1.46 -17.65
C LEU A 117 -8.93 -2.92 -17.78
N ASP A 118 -9.42 -3.60 -18.82
CA ASP A 118 -8.91 -4.91 -19.13
C ASP A 118 -7.45 -4.80 -19.58
N ARG A 119 -6.57 -5.63 -19.02
CA ARG A 119 -5.13 -5.49 -19.22
C ARG A 119 -4.70 -5.71 -20.66
N GLU A 120 -5.39 -6.57 -21.40
CA GLU A 120 -5.01 -6.97 -22.75
C GLU A 120 -5.75 -6.14 -23.80
N THR A 121 -7.05 -5.94 -23.60
CA THR A 121 -7.93 -5.29 -24.58
C THR A 121 -8.11 -3.79 -24.33
N GLY A 122 -7.77 -3.29 -23.14
CA GLY A 122 -7.96 -1.89 -22.75
C GLY A 122 -9.43 -1.48 -22.58
N LEU A 123 -10.39 -2.41 -22.72
CA LEU A 123 -11.80 -2.14 -22.53
C LEU A 123 -12.04 -1.60 -21.11
N ASP A 124 -13.14 -0.88 -20.90
CA ASP A 124 -13.49 -0.28 -19.61
C ASP A 124 -14.60 -1.01 -18.84
N ARG A 125 -15.26 -1.98 -19.50
CA ARG A 125 -16.32 -2.81 -18.94
C ARG A 125 -16.36 -4.18 -19.61
N ASP A 126 -17.08 -5.11 -19.00
CA ASP A 126 -17.41 -6.37 -19.65
C ASP A 126 -18.51 -6.16 -20.70
N ARG A 127 -18.56 -7.01 -21.73
CA ARG A 127 -19.55 -6.92 -22.80
C ARG A 127 -20.98 -6.93 -22.22
N ASP A 128 -21.82 -6.04 -22.72
CA ASP A 128 -23.23 -5.88 -22.33
C ASP A 128 -23.47 -5.57 -20.83
N ALA A 129 -22.43 -5.22 -20.07
CA ALA A 129 -22.55 -4.95 -18.63
C ALA A 129 -23.14 -3.57 -18.30
N TYR A 130 -22.89 -2.57 -19.15
CA TYR A 130 -23.40 -1.20 -18.96
C TYR A 130 -23.73 -0.56 -20.30
N ARG A 131 -24.79 0.25 -20.33
CA ARG A 131 -25.14 1.14 -21.45
C ARG A 131 -24.07 2.23 -21.66
N ASP A 132 -23.97 2.77 -22.87
CA ASP A 132 -22.93 3.75 -23.22
C ASP A 132 -23.08 5.11 -22.53
N ASP A 133 -24.28 5.48 -22.10
CA ASP A 133 -24.57 6.69 -21.33
C ASP A 133 -24.04 6.65 -19.89
N VAL A 134 -23.73 5.45 -19.36
CA VAL A 134 -23.22 5.31 -17.99
C VAL A 134 -21.81 5.88 -17.91
N ALA A 135 -21.57 6.85 -17.03
CA ALA A 135 -20.25 7.47 -16.88
C ALA A 135 -19.14 6.46 -16.53
N LEU A 136 -17.93 6.68 -17.06
CA LEU A 136 -16.78 5.79 -16.94
C LEU A 136 -16.47 5.37 -15.49
N HIS A 137 -16.44 6.32 -14.55
CA HIS A 137 -16.16 6.06 -13.13
C HIS A 137 -17.20 5.18 -12.40
N ARG A 138 -18.36 4.92 -13.04
CA ARG A 138 -19.43 4.05 -12.49
C ARG A 138 -19.41 2.65 -13.07
N ARG A 139 -18.68 2.45 -14.17
CA ARG A 139 -18.54 1.16 -14.84
C ARG A 139 -17.63 0.28 -14.00
N LYS A 140 -18.04 -0.97 -13.78
CA LYS A 140 -17.26 -1.97 -13.04
C LYS A 140 -16.99 -3.18 -13.94
N ARG A 141 -15.97 -3.95 -13.58
CA ARG A 141 -15.77 -5.28 -14.13
C ARG A 141 -16.22 -6.33 -13.14
N ARG A 142 -16.71 -7.45 -13.67
CA ARG A 142 -16.89 -8.68 -12.92
C ARG A 142 -15.55 -9.04 -12.30
N THR A 143 -15.57 -9.19 -10.99
CA THR A 143 -14.48 -9.77 -10.22
C THR A 143 -14.20 -11.20 -10.69
N TRP A 144 -13.01 -11.70 -10.39
CA TRP A 144 -12.65 -13.08 -10.70
C TRP A 144 -13.60 -14.10 -10.07
N ALA A 145 -14.12 -13.82 -8.86
CA ALA A 145 -15.09 -14.67 -8.19
C ALA A 145 -16.45 -14.71 -8.93
N GLU A 146 -16.93 -13.57 -9.43
CA GLU A 146 -18.17 -13.51 -10.23
C GLU A 146 -18.02 -14.22 -11.58
N ARG A 147 -16.86 -14.07 -12.23
CA ARG A 147 -16.54 -14.78 -13.47
C ARG A 147 -16.58 -16.30 -13.28
N LYS A 148 -16.01 -16.81 -12.18
CA LYS A 148 -16.01 -18.24 -11.84
C LYS A 148 -17.37 -18.85 -11.55
N ARG A 149 -18.33 -18.07 -11.04
CA ARG A 149 -19.70 -18.55 -10.78
C ARG A 149 -20.56 -18.63 -12.05
N SER A 150 -20.13 -17.97 -13.11
CA SER A 150 -20.85 -17.87 -14.39
C SER A 150 -20.30 -18.83 -15.46
N ALA A 151 -19.28 -19.61 -15.12
CA ALA A 151 -18.62 -20.61 -15.98
C ALA A 151 -18.95 -22.01 -15.46
#